data_AF-A0A847SZW7-F1
#
_entry.id   AF-A0A847SZW7-F1
#
_cell.length_a   1.000
_cell.length_b   1.000
_cell.length_c   1.000
_cell.angle_alpha   90.00
_cell.angle_beta   90.00
_cell.angle_gamma   90.00
#
_symmetry.space_group_name_H-M   'P 1'
#
loop_
_entity.id
_entity.type
_entity.pdbx_description
1 polymer ?
#
loop_
_entity_poly.entity_id
_entity_poly.type
_entity_poly.pdbx_seq_one_letter_code
_entity_poly.pdbx_strand_id
1 'polypeptide(L)'
;MVETSIILEIEDLRVEFIRYDGVVQALDGVDVRIRRSEVFGLVGETGCGKSVTAECILRLLPMPPGRITSGHIFFSMPDDSRSKMMGLKNMTEDESVHPSSTEDGHLAARLELDDLIHKWDMLARSDGYMRKIRGNLISMIFQDPMSSLNPVLSIGEQMSEVMLAHERKELASAVLRRLGGSPGADGEDPSYKEAGEESPSMSSAGGFDRHFLKKMSEEPDAFTLKIASRVPLLRRFERLVKEEALNRSKAMLESVNIADPVQVLNSYPFELSGGMQQRVMIAMALACRPWLLIADEPTTALDVTIQAQILKLIKDMQRETGTSVLLITHNLGVVAETCYRVGVMYAGVVVETAATSDIFRAPLHPYTQGLIRSIPGAIDRSVHLEVIKGTVPDLIHPPSGCRFHPRCPQAMERCSWEKPRKVEVRPGHEVCCHLYGGEGTDGR
;
A
#
# COMPACT_ATOMS: atom_id res chain seq x y z
N MET A 1 -13.59 11.64 -19.76
CA MET A 1 -14.13 11.00 -18.54
C MET A 1 -13.20 9.87 -18.04
N VAL A 2 -11.88 10.09 -17.92
CA VAL A 2 -10.88 9.00 -17.65
C VAL A 2 -10.20 9.12 -16.27
N GLU A 3 -10.17 10.31 -15.66
CA GLU A 3 -9.40 10.59 -14.44
C GLU A 3 -9.93 9.96 -13.15
N THR A 4 -11.23 9.66 -13.03
CA THR A 4 -11.82 9.04 -11.82
C THR A 4 -11.46 7.56 -11.61
N SER A 5 -10.77 6.94 -12.58
CA SER A 5 -10.34 5.54 -12.49
C SER A 5 -8.98 5.34 -11.81
N ILE A 6 -8.18 6.39 -11.61
CA ILE A 6 -6.83 6.29 -11.05
C ILE A 6 -6.88 6.48 -9.54
N ILE A 7 -6.25 5.60 -8.78
CA ILE A 7 -6.14 5.68 -7.32
C ILE A 7 -4.79 6.22 -6.87
N LEU A 8 -3.72 5.91 -7.60
CA LEU A 8 -2.36 6.39 -7.31
C LEU A 8 -1.70 6.84 -8.61
N GLU A 9 -1.11 8.01 -8.59
CA GLU A 9 -0.31 8.55 -9.68
C GLU A 9 1.00 9.12 -9.14
N ILE A 10 2.12 8.64 -9.67
CA ILE A 10 3.46 9.14 -9.40
C ILE A 10 3.91 9.87 -10.66
N GLU A 11 4.43 11.09 -10.52
CA GLU A 11 4.88 11.95 -11.63
C GLU A 11 6.31 12.43 -11.37
N ASP A 12 7.22 12.18 -12.32
CA ASP A 12 8.64 12.57 -12.32
C ASP A 12 9.34 12.41 -10.95
N LEU A 13 9.09 11.32 -10.24
CA LEU A 13 9.66 11.10 -8.92
C LEU A 13 11.17 10.83 -9.01
N ARG A 14 11.95 11.67 -8.33
CA ARG A 14 13.42 11.57 -8.24
C ARG A 14 13.86 11.48 -6.79
N VAL A 15 14.72 10.50 -6.53
CA VAL A 15 15.18 10.19 -5.18
C VAL A 15 16.67 9.92 -5.20
N GLU A 16 17.36 10.58 -4.28
CA GLU A 16 18.79 10.46 -4.08
C GLU A 16 19.12 9.99 -2.66
N PHE A 17 20.20 9.22 -2.50
CA PHE A 17 20.78 8.95 -1.19
C PHE A 17 22.19 9.53 -1.11
N ILE A 18 22.45 10.30 -0.07
CA ILE A 18 23.76 10.87 0.19
C ILE A 18 24.60 9.84 0.95
N ARG A 19 25.66 9.35 0.32
CA ARG A 19 26.64 8.44 0.93
C ARG A 19 28.02 9.11 1.00
N TYR A 20 28.94 8.51 1.75
CA TYR A 20 30.31 9.01 1.85
C TYR A 20 31.09 8.89 0.53
N ASP A 21 30.71 7.94 -0.32
CA ASP A 21 31.34 7.62 -1.60
C ASP A 21 30.66 8.27 -2.81
N GLY A 22 29.57 9.01 -2.59
CA GLY A 22 28.88 9.76 -3.63
C GLY A 22 27.37 9.86 -3.41
N VAL A 23 26.67 10.37 -4.42
CA VAL A 23 25.21 10.51 -4.41
C VAL A 23 24.61 9.40 -5.26
N VAL A 24 23.79 8.56 -4.64
CA VAL A 24 23.10 7.45 -5.31
C VAL A 24 21.81 7.96 -5.92
N GLN A 25 21.67 7.87 -7.23
CA GLN A 25 20.42 8.19 -7.93
C GLN A 25 19.50 6.97 -7.93
N ALA A 26 18.78 6.77 -6.82
CA ALA A 26 17.92 5.61 -6.63
C ALA A 26 16.71 5.62 -7.56
N LEU A 27 16.02 6.76 -7.70
CA LEU A 27 14.92 6.96 -8.64
C LEU A 27 15.22 8.15 -9.56
N ASP A 28 14.91 8.03 -10.85
CA ASP A 28 15.23 9.03 -11.87
C ASP A 28 14.07 9.26 -12.84
N GLY A 29 13.06 10.00 -12.38
CA GLY A 29 11.88 10.37 -13.17
C GLY A 29 10.93 9.19 -13.31
N VAL A 30 10.55 8.60 -12.19
CA VAL A 30 9.60 7.48 -12.15
C VAL A 30 8.19 8.04 -12.31
N ASP A 31 7.46 7.57 -13.34
CA ASP A 31 6.01 7.73 -13.41
C ASP A 31 5.30 6.38 -13.39
N VAL A 32 4.28 6.28 -12.54
CA VAL A 32 3.46 5.07 -12.33
C VAL A 32 2.01 5.50 -12.13
N ARG A 33 1.07 4.78 -12.77
CA ARG A 33 -0.38 5.00 -12.60
C ARG A 33 -1.08 3.70 -12.28
N ILE A 34 -1.71 3.66 -11.11
CA ILE A 34 -2.50 2.53 -10.63
C ILE A 34 -3.99 2.90 -10.70
N ARG A 35 -4.78 2.05 -11.33
CA ARG A 35 -6.23 2.15 -11.43
C ARG A 35 -6.93 1.54 -10.21
N ARG A 36 -8.15 1.98 -9.95
CA ARG A 36 -9.01 1.44 -8.90
C ARG A 36 -9.28 -0.03 -9.15
N SER A 37 -9.19 -0.82 -8.08
CA SER A 37 -9.46 -2.26 -8.07
C SER A 37 -8.62 -3.04 -9.08
N GLU A 38 -7.45 -2.52 -9.46
CA GLU A 38 -6.46 -3.24 -10.27
C GLU A 38 -5.33 -3.78 -9.40
N VAL A 39 -4.79 -4.93 -9.80
CA VAL A 39 -3.48 -5.42 -9.37
C VAL A 39 -2.44 -5.00 -10.41
N PHE A 40 -1.60 -4.04 -10.04
CA PHE A 40 -0.49 -3.54 -10.82
C PHE A 40 0.83 -4.14 -10.31
N GLY A 41 1.59 -4.80 -11.19
CA GLY A 41 2.90 -5.34 -10.88
C GLY A 41 4.01 -4.33 -11.13
N LEU A 42 4.98 -4.20 -10.23
CA LEU A 42 6.23 -3.48 -10.48
C LEU A 42 7.40 -4.48 -10.36
N VAL A 43 8.08 -4.73 -11.48
CA VAL A 43 9.12 -5.77 -11.58
C VAL A 43 10.47 -5.23 -12.02
N GLY A 44 11.53 -5.97 -11.70
CA GLY A 44 12.89 -5.62 -12.09
C GLY A 44 13.94 -6.34 -11.24
N GLU A 45 15.20 -6.28 -11.65
CA GLU A 45 16.34 -6.83 -10.90
C GLU A 45 16.43 -6.22 -9.48
N THR A 46 17.06 -6.93 -8.54
CA THR A 46 17.31 -6.42 -7.18
C THR A 46 18.08 -5.10 -7.23
N GLY A 47 17.71 -4.14 -6.38
CA GLY A 47 18.37 -2.82 -6.33
C GLY A 47 17.94 -1.84 -7.42
N CYS A 48 16.95 -2.15 -8.25
CA CYS A 48 16.49 -1.23 -9.30
C CYS A 48 15.57 -0.10 -8.82
N GLY A 49 15.22 -0.03 -7.53
CA GLY A 49 14.42 1.06 -6.93
C GLY A 49 12.95 0.74 -6.60
N LYS A 50 12.51 -0.53 -6.70
CA LYS A 50 11.09 -0.91 -6.45
C LYS A 50 10.64 -0.60 -5.03
N SER A 51 11.35 -1.11 -4.02
CA SER A 51 11.06 -0.86 -2.60
C SER A 51 11.18 0.61 -2.22
N VAL A 52 12.17 1.32 -2.77
CA VAL A 52 12.30 2.79 -2.60
C VAL A 52 11.05 3.51 -3.13
N THR A 53 10.47 3.05 -4.24
CA THR A 53 9.21 3.59 -4.76
C THR A 53 8.05 3.39 -3.78
N ALA A 54 7.91 2.18 -3.20
CA ALA A 54 6.91 1.89 -2.17
C ALA A 54 7.07 2.75 -0.92
N GLU A 55 8.31 2.87 -0.40
CA GLU A 55 8.61 3.68 0.77
C GLU A 55 8.34 5.16 0.55
N CYS A 56 8.53 5.68 -0.67
CA CYS A 56 8.18 7.06 -1.02
C CYS A 56 6.67 7.30 -0.97
N ILE A 57 5.86 6.35 -1.47
CA ILE A 57 4.38 6.46 -1.42
C ILE A 57 3.91 6.64 0.02
N LEU A 58 4.46 5.88 0.98
CA LEU A 58 4.07 5.97 2.39
C LEU A 58 4.87 6.98 3.22
N ARG A 59 5.83 7.68 2.58
CA ARG A 59 6.81 8.55 3.26
C ARG A 59 7.46 7.86 4.45
N LEU A 60 7.92 6.62 4.22
CA LEU A 60 8.68 5.81 5.17
C LEU A 60 10.18 5.84 4.89
N LEU A 61 10.60 6.39 3.74
CA LEU A 61 12.00 6.53 3.38
C LEU A 61 12.74 7.37 4.44
N PRO A 62 13.83 6.87 5.05
CA PRO A 62 14.59 7.64 6.04
C PRO A 62 15.31 8.82 5.38
N MET A 63 15.05 10.03 5.90
CA MET A 63 15.63 11.29 5.42
C MET A 63 16.22 12.08 6.61
N PRO A 64 17.56 12.17 6.75
CA PRO A 64 18.64 11.59 5.93
C PRO A 64 18.83 10.07 6.10
N PRO A 65 19.56 9.38 5.20
CA PRO A 65 20.35 9.91 4.08
C PRO A 65 19.58 10.08 2.75
N GLY A 66 18.31 9.65 2.68
CA GLY A 66 17.48 9.83 1.49
C GLY A 66 17.00 11.26 1.31
N ARG A 67 16.71 11.65 0.07
CA ARG A 67 16.09 12.91 -0.31
C ARG A 67 15.24 12.72 -1.55
N ILE A 68 13.97 13.13 -1.50
CA ILE A 68 13.17 13.35 -2.70
C ILE A 68 13.59 14.70 -3.28
N THR A 69 14.13 14.70 -4.50
CA THR A 69 14.64 15.91 -5.16
C THR A 69 13.60 16.58 -6.04
N SER A 70 12.68 15.80 -6.62
CA SER A 70 11.52 16.30 -7.38
C SER A 70 10.43 15.24 -7.49
N GLY A 71 9.28 15.69 -8.02
CA GLY A 71 8.14 14.86 -8.38
C GLY A 71 6.99 14.95 -7.38
N HIS A 72 5.89 14.30 -7.75
CA HIS A 72 4.63 14.34 -7.00
C HIS A 72 4.08 12.93 -6.83
N ILE A 73 3.39 12.70 -5.71
CA ILE A 73 2.68 11.43 -5.47
C ILE A 73 1.24 11.77 -5.12
N PHE A 74 0.35 11.55 -6.08
CA PHE A 74 -1.06 11.81 -5.94
C PHE A 74 -1.83 10.56 -5.53
N PHE A 75 -2.62 10.66 -4.46
CA PHE A 75 -3.57 9.64 -4.05
C PHE A 75 -5.00 10.15 -4.20
N SER A 76 -5.86 9.36 -4.85
CA SER A 76 -7.23 9.76 -5.16
C SER A 76 -8.28 8.95 -4.41
N MET A 77 -9.18 9.63 -3.71
CA MET A 77 -10.27 8.99 -2.96
C MET A 77 -11.46 8.62 -3.86
N PRO A 78 -12.10 7.44 -3.71
CA PRO A 78 -13.39 7.13 -4.32
C PRO A 78 -14.51 8.08 -3.92
N ASP A 79 -15.41 8.38 -4.85
CA ASP A 79 -16.50 9.36 -4.67
C ASP A 79 -17.54 8.93 -3.62
N ASP A 80 -17.63 7.63 -3.33
CA ASP A 80 -18.56 7.05 -2.33
C ASP A 80 -18.09 7.23 -0.86
N SER A 81 -17.01 7.98 -0.66
CA SER A 81 -16.25 7.97 0.61
C SER A 81 -16.63 9.08 1.59
N ARG A 82 -17.80 9.72 1.42
CA ARG A 82 -18.26 10.83 2.28
C ARG A 82 -18.27 10.46 3.78
N SER A 83 -18.47 9.19 4.12
CA SER A 83 -18.49 8.66 5.48
C SER A 83 -17.10 8.52 6.13
N LYS A 84 -16.05 8.10 5.41
CA LYS A 84 -14.66 8.09 5.92
C LYS A 84 -14.05 9.52 6.01
N MET A 85 -14.61 10.49 5.29
CA MET A 85 -14.09 11.86 5.15
C MET A 85 -14.37 12.80 6.34
N MET A 86 -15.45 12.59 7.11
CA MET A 86 -15.82 13.50 8.22
C MET A 86 -14.76 13.60 9.34
N GLY A 87 -13.83 12.65 9.45
CA GLY A 87 -12.72 12.71 10.41
C GLY A 87 -11.49 13.51 9.95
N LEU A 88 -11.42 13.89 8.67
CA LEU A 88 -10.28 14.62 8.09
C LEU A 88 -10.47 16.14 8.00
N LYS A 89 -11.72 16.62 7.89
CA LYS A 89 -12.04 18.05 7.68
C LYS A 89 -11.79 18.97 8.89
N ASN A 90 -11.63 18.44 10.11
CA ASN A 90 -11.49 19.26 11.32
C ASN A 90 -10.03 19.66 11.66
N MET A 91 -9.08 19.64 10.71
CA MET A 91 -7.66 19.86 11.00
C MET A 91 -6.95 20.85 10.06
N THR A 92 -7.68 21.65 9.30
CA THR A 92 -7.10 22.74 8.49
C THR A 92 -6.58 23.92 9.31
N GLU A 93 -6.60 23.87 10.65
CA GLU A 93 -6.24 25.00 11.52
C GLU A 93 -4.87 24.89 12.23
N ASP A 94 -4.01 23.92 11.89
CA ASP A 94 -2.69 23.80 12.56
C ASP A 94 -1.58 24.58 11.81
N GLU A 95 -1.37 25.84 12.21
CA GLU A 95 -0.38 26.81 11.69
C GLU A 95 1.10 26.47 12.04
N SER A 96 1.59 25.28 11.71
CA SER A 96 2.99 24.90 12.00
C SER A 96 3.79 24.34 10.83
N VAL A 97 3.50 24.77 9.60
CA VAL A 97 4.36 24.52 8.44
C VAL A 97 5.08 25.80 8.02
N HIS A 98 6.35 25.93 8.41
CA HIS A 98 7.25 26.93 7.83
C HIS A 98 7.61 26.52 6.40
N PRO A 99 7.31 27.33 5.37
CA PRO A 99 7.78 27.07 4.02
C PRO A 99 9.28 27.38 3.94
N SER A 100 10.07 26.43 3.45
CA SER A 100 11.44 26.71 3.04
C SER A 100 11.44 27.73 1.91
N SER A 101 12.19 28.81 2.13
CA SER A 101 12.41 29.96 1.25
C SER A 101 12.72 29.59 -0.21
N THR A 102 11.85 30.02 -1.11
CA THR A 102 12.24 30.54 -2.44
C THR A 102 11.32 31.71 -2.76
N GLU A 103 11.95 32.85 -3.05
CA GLU A 103 11.30 34.10 -3.43
C GLU A 103 10.68 33.95 -4.82
N ASP A 104 9.35 34.10 -4.90
CA ASP A 104 8.67 34.92 -5.91
C ASP A 104 7.18 34.98 -5.57
N GLY A 105 6.71 36.19 -5.27
CA GLY A 105 5.37 36.45 -4.78
C GLY A 105 4.32 36.21 -5.86
N HIS A 106 3.41 35.25 -5.61
CA HIS A 106 1.98 35.30 -6.00
C HIS A 106 1.18 34.04 -5.56
N LEU A 107 1.29 33.56 -4.32
CA LEU A 107 0.49 32.39 -3.89
C LEU A 107 -0.15 32.54 -2.50
N ALA A 108 -0.91 33.60 -2.29
CA ALA A 108 -1.74 33.81 -1.09
C ALA A 108 -3.25 33.63 -1.33
N ALA A 109 -3.67 32.95 -2.41
CA ALA A 109 -5.09 32.85 -2.77
C ALA A 109 -5.52 31.49 -3.36
N ARG A 110 -4.94 30.37 -2.92
CA ARG A 110 -5.24 29.05 -3.49
C ARG A 110 -5.65 27.93 -2.52
N LEU A 111 -5.96 28.28 -1.26
CA LEU A 111 -6.34 27.29 -0.23
C LEU A 111 -7.85 26.95 -0.18
N GLU A 112 -8.69 27.45 -1.09
CA GLU A 112 -10.16 27.22 -1.03
C GLU A 112 -10.75 26.41 -2.21
N LEU A 113 -9.95 25.72 -3.03
CA LEU A 113 -10.46 24.87 -4.12
C LEU A 113 -10.07 23.38 -4.04
N ASP A 114 -9.10 23.01 -3.18
CA ASP A 114 -8.60 21.62 -3.09
C ASP A 114 -9.54 20.67 -2.32
N ASP A 115 -10.47 21.21 -1.53
CA ASP A 115 -11.48 20.42 -0.79
C ASP A 115 -12.62 19.87 -1.68
N LEU A 116 -12.59 20.17 -2.98
CA LEU A 116 -13.48 19.63 -4.01
C LEU A 116 -12.78 18.59 -4.91
N ILE A 117 -11.44 18.49 -4.86
CA ILE A 117 -10.67 17.62 -5.75
C ILE A 117 -10.29 16.35 -4.99
N HIS A 118 -10.81 15.21 -5.46
CA HIS A 118 -10.61 13.88 -4.91
C HIS A 118 -9.18 13.34 -5.15
N LYS A 119 -8.15 14.19 -5.21
CA LYS A 119 -6.74 13.89 -5.55
C LYS A 119 -5.82 14.69 -4.63
N TRP A 120 -4.92 14.03 -3.91
CA TRP A 120 -4.03 14.67 -2.93
C TRP A 120 -2.58 14.38 -3.24
N ASP A 121 -1.76 15.43 -3.37
CA ASP A 121 -0.31 15.24 -3.31
C ASP A 121 0.12 14.91 -1.89
N MET A 122 0.60 13.69 -1.67
CA MET A 122 0.98 13.17 -0.36
C MET A 122 2.32 13.74 0.13
N LEU A 123 3.19 14.18 -0.78
CA LEU A 123 4.48 14.76 -0.42
C LEU A 123 4.32 16.14 0.24
N ALA A 124 3.26 16.88 -0.11
CA ALA A 124 2.96 18.20 0.44
C ALA A 124 2.18 18.18 1.77
N ARG A 125 1.82 17.00 2.31
CA ARG A 125 0.98 16.89 3.52
C ARG A 125 1.81 16.85 4.81
N SER A 126 1.18 17.18 5.93
CA SER A 126 1.81 17.03 7.25
C SER A 126 1.90 15.56 7.68
N ASP A 127 2.81 15.24 8.60
CA ASP A 127 2.93 13.88 9.15
C ASP A 127 1.67 13.43 9.90
N GLY A 128 0.97 14.37 10.56
CA GLY A 128 -0.32 14.11 11.20
C GLY A 128 -1.37 13.66 10.19
N TYR A 129 -1.37 14.25 8.99
CA TYR A 129 -2.23 13.84 7.89
C TYR A 129 -1.83 12.45 7.36
N MET A 130 -0.54 12.22 7.13
CA MET A 130 -0.03 10.92 6.68
C MET A 130 -0.36 9.78 7.65
N ARG A 131 -0.40 10.03 8.97
CA ARG A 131 -0.83 9.04 9.98
C ARG A 131 -2.29 8.58 9.78
N LYS A 132 -3.17 9.41 9.22
CA LYS A 132 -4.56 9.01 8.92
C LYS A 132 -4.66 8.19 7.63
N ILE A 133 -3.70 8.35 6.72
CA ILE A 133 -3.61 7.60 5.46
C ILE A 133 -3.01 6.22 5.71
N ARG A 134 -1.86 6.17 6.38
CA ARG A 134 -1.10 4.94 6.66
C ARG A 134 -1.90 3.99 7.53
N GLY A 135 -1.95 2.71 7.17
CA GLY A 135 -2.63 1.66 7.94
C GLY A 135 -4.16 1.65 7.83
N ASN A 136 -4.74 2.66 7.19
CA ASN A 136 -6.20 2.77 6.97
C ASN A 136 -6.55 2.87 5.49
N LEU A 137 -6.10 3.93 4.80
CA LEU A 137 -6.41 4.15 3.38
C LEU A 137 -5.37 3.47 2.48
N ILE A 138 -4.11 3.50 2.90
CA ILE A 138 -3.00 2.80 2.25
C ILE A 138 -2.29 1.96 3.29
N SER A 139 -2.15 0.66 3.02
CA SER A 139 -1.42 -0.28 3.88
C SER A 139 -0.29 -0.95 3.12
N MET A 140 0.71 -1.45 3.85
CA MET A 140 1.86 -2.14 3.28
C MET A 140 2.05 -3.51 3.92
N ILE A 141 2.37 -4.49 3.07
CA ILE A 141 2.96 -5.77 3.45
C ILE A 141 4.45 -5.64 3.14
N PHE A 142 5.28 -5.70 4.18
CA PHE A 142 6.73 -5.55 4.06
C PHE A 142 7.38 -6.86 3.64
N GLN A 143 8.60 -6.78 3.10
CA GLN A 143 9.36 -7.93 2.63
C GLN A 143 9.72 -8.92 3.76
N ASP A 144 10.00 -8.41 4.97
CA ASP A 144 10.30 -9.22 6.16
C ASP A 144 9.23 -8.98 7.25
N PRO A 145 8.42 -9.98 7.63
CA PRO A 145 7.45 -9.87 8.72
C PRO A 145 8.02 -9.36 10.04
N MET A 146 9.25 -9.75 10.38
CA MET A 146 9.87 -9.40 11.65
C MET A 146 10.28 -7.92 11.71
N SER A 147 10.39 -7.25 10.55
CA SER A 147 10.58 -5.80 10.51
C SER A 147 9.34 -5.02 10.93
N SER A 148 8.16 -5.64 10.86
CA SER A 148 6.85 -5.01 11.07
C SER A 148 6.16 -5.45 12.36
N LEU A 149 6.40 -6.70 12.78
CA LEU A 149 5.84 -7.25 14.01
C LEU A 149 6.72 -6.88 15.20
N ASN A 150 6.08 -6.32 16.24
CA ASN A 150 6.74 -6.02 17.50
C ASN A 150 6.92 -7.32 18.32
N PRO A 151 8.16 -7.76 18.61
CA PRO A 151 8.39 -9.02 19.31
C PRO A 151 7.95 -9.02 20.78
N VAL A 152 7.74 -7.84 21.39
CA VAL A 152 7.35 -7.76 22.81
C VAL A 152 5.84 -7.69 23.05
N LEU A 153 5.04 -7.68 21.98
CA LEU A 153 3.58 -7.63 22.04
C LEU A 153 2.98 -8.91 21.45
N SER A 154 1.85 -9.34 21.99
CA SER A 154 1.09 -10.45 21.40
C SER A 154 0.53 -10.04 20.02
N ILE A 155 0.23 -11.02 19.17
CA ILE A 155 -0.40 -10.74 17.86
C ILE A 155 -1.76 -10.06 18.05
N GLY A 156 -2.56 -10.49 19.03
CA GLY A 156 -3.87 -9.92 19.28
C GLY A 156 -3.84 -8.46 19.70
N GLU A 157 -2.85 -8.06 20.51
CA GLU A 157 -2.64 -6.65 20.87
C GLU A 157 -2.29 -5.82 19.64
N GLN A 158 -1.32 -6.30 18.83
CA GLN A 158 -0.87 -5.58 17.65
C GLN A 158 -1.98 -5.41 16.60
N MET A 159 -2.75 -6.46 16.32
CA MET A 159 -3.87 -6.40 15.38
C MET A 159 -4.98 -5.47 15.88
N SER A 160 -5.32 -5.57 17.18
CA SER A 160 -6.37 -4.73 17.78
C SER A 160 -5.97 -3.26 17.80
N GLU A 161 -4.69 -2.95 18.04
CA GLU A 161 -4.16 -1.59 18.05
C GLU A 161 -4.37 -0.88 16.72
N VAL A 162 -4.11 -1.54 15.60
CA VAL A 162 -4.35 -0.99 14.25
C VAL A 162 -5.80 -0.56 14.08
N MET A 163 -6.75 -1.42 14.44
CA MET A 163 -8.19 -1.11 14.33
C MET A 163 -8.62 -0.03 15.34
N LEU A 164 -8.07 -0.03 16.56
CA LEU A 164 -8.36 0.99 17.57
C LEU A 164 -7.81 2.36 17.18
N ALA A 165 -6.68 2.41 16.48
CA ALA A 165 -6.07 3.64 16.00
C ALA A 165 -6.87 4.26 14.83
N HIS A 166 -7.42 3.42 13.94
CA HIS A 166 -7.98 3.89 12.67
C HIS A 166 -9.50 3.76 12.53
N GLU A 167 -10.14 2.81 13.21
CA GLU A 167 -11.58 2.49 13.08
C GLU A 167 -12.33 2.58 14.43
N ARG A 168 -11.84 3.40 15.37
CA ARG A 168 -12.44 3.48 16.72
C ARG A 168 -13.92 3.83 16.70
N LYS A 169 -14.34 4.71 15.78
CA LYS A 169 -15.74 5.15 15.66
C LYS A 169 -16.63 4.01 15.18
N GLU A 170 -16.15 3.24 14.23
CA GLU A 170 -16.82 2.06 13.66
C GLU A 170 -16.94 0.93 14.69
N LEU A 171 -15.88 0.69 15.47
CA LEU A 171 -15.88 -0.25 16.59
C LEU A 171 -16.87 0.18 17.66
N ALA A 172 -16.80 1.43 18.12
CA ALA A 172 -17.73 2.00 19.10
C ALA A 172 -19.19 1.91 18.64
N SER A 173 -19.45 2.22 17.36
CA SER A 173 -20.78 2.11 16.76
C SER A 173 -21.29 0.67 16.72
N ALA A 174 -20.42 -0.30 16.43
CA ALA A 174 -20.76 -1.71 16.46
C ALA A 174 -21.14 -2.17 17.87
N VAL A 175 -20.37 -1.78 18.89
CA VAL A 175 -20.69 -2.06 20.30
C VAL A 175 -22.02 -1.43 20.71
N LEU A 176 -22.26 -0.17 20.35
CA LEU A 176 -23.52 0.52 20.66
C LEU A 176 -24.73 -0.13 20.00
N ARG A 177 -24.59 -0.65 18.77
CA ARG A 177 -25.65 -1.41 18.10
C ARG A 177 -25.96 -2.71 18.85
N ARG A 178 -24.92 -3.45 19.29
CA ARG A 178 -25.08 -4.69 20.07
C ARG A 178 -25.76 -4.44 21.43
N LEU A 179 -25.42 -3.34 22.10
CA LEU A 179 -26.01 -2.97 23.40
C LEU A 179 -27.41 -2.35 23.27
N GLY A 180 -27.70 -1.69 22.15
CA GLY A 180 -28.94 -0.96 21.91
C GLY A 180 -30.06 -1.75 21.23
N GLY A 181 -29.80 -2.99 20.80
CA GLY A 181 -30.80 -3.90 20.26
C GLY A 181 -31.54 -4.63 21.38
N SER A 182 -32.85 -4.39 21.50
CA SER A 182 -33.74 -5.31 22.22
C SER A 182 -33.70 -6.69 21.57
N PRO A 183 -33.74 -7.80 22.32
CA PRO A 183 -33.88 -9.13 21.75
C PRO A 183 -35.27 -9.25 21.12
N GLY A 184 -35.35 -9.15 19.79
CA GLY A 184 -36.60 -9.36 19.06
C GLY A 184 -36.69 -8.53 17.77
N ALA A 185 -36.01 -8.97 16.73
CA ALA A 185 -36.51 -9.02 15.35
C ALA A 185 -35.38 -9.46 14.42
N ASP A 186 -35.64 -10.55 13.71
CA ASP A 186 -34.98 -11.03 12.49
C ASP A 186 -33.66 -11.83 12.62
N GLY A 187 -33.82 -13.15 12.49
CA GLY A 187 -32.84 -14.03 11.84
C GLY A 187 -31.90 -14.80 12.75
N GLU A 188 -32.08 -16.11 12.79
CA GLU A 188 -31.31 -17.10 13.57
C GLU A 188 -29.80 -17.09 13.26
N ASP A 189 -28.97 -17.09 14.31
CA ASP A 189 -27.71 -17.86 14.33
C ASP A 189 -27.52 -18.45 15.74
N PRO A 190 -27.66 -19.78 15.94
CA PRO A 190 -27.61 -20.42 17.24
C PRO A 190 -26.24 -21.04 17.50
N SER A 191 -25.33 -20.31 18.14
CA SER A 191 -24.30 -20.95 18.97
C SER A 191 -23.82 -19.99 20.06
N TYR A 192 -23.32 -20.56 21.16
CA TYR A 192 -23.02 -19.93 22.46
C TYR A 192 -24.21 -19.86 23.45
N LYS A 193 -24.51 -21.03 24.03
CA LYS A 193 -25.09 -21.13 25.38
C LYS A 193 -23.97 -21.31 26.42
N GLU A 194 -23.99 -20.40 27.38
CA GLU A 194 -23.64 -20.49 28.82
C GLU A 194 -22.23 -20.83 29.30
N ALA A 195 -21.68 -19.93 30.13
CA ALA A 195 -21.48 -20.22 31.56
C ALA A 195 -21.50 -18.92 32.41
N GLY A 196 -22.57 -18.79 33.21
CA GLY A 196 -22.67 -18.09 34.50
C GLY A 196 -21.97 -16.75 34.74
N GLU A 197 -22.73 -15.66 34.64
CA GLU A 197 -22.66 -14.53 35.58
C GLU A 197 -23.99 -13.76 35.56
N GLU A 198 -24.58 -13.54 36.74
CA GLU A 198 -25.90 -12.95 36.93
C GLU A 198 -26.01 -11.56 36.28
N SER A 199 -27.00 -11.39 35.41
CA SER A 199 -27.34 -10.11 34.81
C SER A 199 -28.33 -9.36 35.70
N PRO A 200 -28.08 -8.11 36.15
CA PRO A 200 -29.14 -7.26 36.65
C PRO A 200 -29.77 -6.49 35.49
N SER A 201 -31.10 -6.53 35.43
CA SER A 201 -31.96 -5.82 34.48
C SER A 201 -31.72 -4.29 34.48
N MET A 202 -31.32 -3.74 33.34
CA MET A 202 -31.28 -2.29 33.11
C MET A 202 -32.66 -1.76 32.69
N SER A 203 -33.50 -1.42 33.67
CA SER A 203 -34.71 -0.63 33.44
C SER A 203 -34.70 0.61 34.35
N SER A 204 -33.96 1.65 33.96
CA SER A 204 -34.23 3.07 34.35
C SER A 204 -33.15 4.08 33.92
N ALA A 205 -31.97 3.68 33.42
CA ALA A 205 -30.89 4.62 33.05
C ALA A 205 -30.63 4.79 31.53
N GLY A 206 -31.41 4.14 30.66
CA GLY A 206 -31.06 3.91 29.24
C GLY A 206 -31.02 5.14 28.31
N GLY A 207 -31.49 6.31 28.74
CA GLY A 207 -31.51 7.52 27.90
C GLY A 207 -30.27 8.40 28.02
N PHE A 208 -29.78 8.59 29.25
CA PHE A 208 -28.68 9.53 29.55
C PHE A 208 -27.33 8.97 29.09
N ASP A 209 -27.12 7.66 29.31
CA ASP A 209 -25.90 6.95 28.92
C ASP A 209 -25.72 6.91 27.39
N ARG A 210 -26.81 6.71 26.65
CA ARG A 210 -26.77 6.60 25.17
C ARG A 210 -26.46 7.93 24.50
N HIS A 211 -27.00 9.04 25.03
CA HIS A 211 -26.69 10.37 24.55
C HIS A 211 -25.22 10.75 24.83
N PHE A 212 -24.71 10.42 26.02
CA PHE A 212 -23.33 10.68 26.41
C PHE A 212 -22.33 9.87 25.57
N LEU A 213 -22.58 8.57 25.37
CA LEU A 213 -21.74 7.69 24.55
C LEU A 213 -21.73 8.11 23.07
N LYS A 214 -22.90 8.53 22.54
CA LYS A 214 -23.00 9.04 21.17
C LYS A 214 -22.17 10.32 20.99
N LYS A 215 -22.31 11.28 21.91
CA LYS A 215 -21.56 12.54 21.88
C LYS A 215 -20.04 12.34 21.98
N MET A 216 -19.58 11.36 22.77
CA MET A 216 -18.15 11.00 22.84
C MET A 216 -17.62 10.26 21.61
N SER A 217 -18.46 9.49 20.90
CA SER A 217 -18.06 8.86 19.63
C SER A 217 -17.85 9.89 18.51
N GLU A 218 -18.51 11.04 18.63
CA GLU A 218 -18.44 12.13 17.66
C GLU A 218 -17.17 13.01 17.91
N GLU A 219 -16.81 13.29 19.18
CA GLU A 219 -15.68 14.15 19.60
C GLU A 219 -14.79 13.52 20.71
N PRO A 220 -13.68 12.84 20.36
CA PRO A 220 -12.78 12.21 21.34
C PRO A 220 -11.61 13.13 21.73
N ASP A 221 -11.88 14.20 22.49
CA ASP A 221 -10.82 15.11 22.97
C ASP A 221 -10.07 14.56 24.20
N ALA A 222 -8.83 15.04 24.41
CA ALA A 222 -7.95 14.64 25.52
C ALA A 222 -8.56 14.90 26.91
N PHE A 223 -9.46 15.89 27.03
CA PHE A 223 -10.14 16.23 28.28
C PHE A 223 -11.22 15.19 28.64
N THR A 224 -11.96 14.71 27.64
CA THR A 224 -13.03 13.72 27.80
C THR A 224 -12.46 12.35 28.21
N LEU A 225 -11.27 11.99 27.73
CA LEU A 225 -10.54 10.77 28.13
C LEU A 225 -10.08 10.78 29.60
N LYS A 226 -9.63 11.94 30.11
CA LYS A 226 -9.24 12.08 31.54
C LYS A 226 -10.43 11.88 32.47
N ILE A 227 -11.60 12.38 32.10
CA ILE A 227 -12.84 12.20 32.86
C ILE A 227 -13.39 10.77 32.68
N ALA A 228 -13.28 10.21 31.47
CA ALA A 228 -13.75 8.86 31.16
C ALA A 228 -13.10 7.76 32.00
N SER A 229 -11.81 7.90 32.30
CA SER A 229 -11.08 6.94 33.14
C SER A 229 -11.57 6.88 34.59
N ARG A 230 -12.39 7.84 35.06
CA ARG A 230 -12.92 7.89 36.43
C ARG A 230 -14.36 7.40 36.57
N VAL A 231 -15.04 7.15 35.45
CA VAL A 231 -16.44 6.69 35.44
C VAL A 231 -16.47 5.19 35.13
N PRO A 232 -17.00 4.34 36.03
CA PRO A 232 -17.03 2.88 35.82
C PRO A 232 -17.71 2.44 34.50
N LEU A 233 -18.76 3.16 34.08
CA LEU A 233 -19.46 2.91 32.82
C LEU A 233 -18.56 3.11 31.59
N LEU A 234 -17.70 4.13 31.61
CA LEU A 234 -16.82 4.46 30.48
C LEU A 234 -15.66 3.46 30.37
N ARG A 235 -15.12 3.00 31.50
CA ARG A 235 -14.16 1.86 31.50
C ARG A 235 -14.78 0.60 30.91
N ARG A 236 -16.03 0.29 31.27
CA ARG A 236 -16.75 -0.86 30.72
C ARG A 236 -16.95 -0.73 29.21
N PHE A 237 -17.35 0.45 28.73
CA PHE A 237 -17.51 0.71 27.31
C PHE A 237 -16.18 0.57 26.54
N GLU A 238 -15.10 1.14 27.06
CA GLU A 238 -13.77 1.02 26.46
C GLU A 238 -13.30 -0.44 26.38
N ARG A 239 -13.58 -1.25 27.41
CA ARG A 239 -13.31 -2.69 27.38
C ARG A 239 -14.07 -3.40 26.26
N LEU A 240 -15.37 -3.11 26.10
CA LEU A 240 -16.19 -3.70 25.03
C LEU A 240 -15.68 -3.32 23.63
N VAL A 241 -15.20 -2.09 23.45
CA VAL A 241 -14.60 -1.65 22.18
C VAL A 241 -13.31 -2.41 21.88
N LYS A 242 -12.47 -2.67 22.89
CA LYS A 242 -11.27 -3.50 22.75
C LYS A 242 -11.61 -4.96 22.44
N GLU A 243 -12.61 -5.53 23.13
CA GLU A 243 -13.12 -6.88 22.86
C GLU A 243 -13.64 -6.99 21.41
N GLU A 244 -14.33 -5.96 20.90
CA GLU A 244 -14.78 -5.93 19.51
C GLU A 244 -13.61 -5.87 18.51
N ALA A 245 -12.55 -5.12 18.82
CA ALA A 245 -11.34 -5.10 17.98
C ALA A 245 -10.64 -6.48 17.95
N LEU A 246 -10.58 -7.16 19.10
CA LEU A 246 -10.02 -8.51 19.19
C LEU A 246 -10.87 -9.53 18.40
N ASN A 247 -12.20 -9.43 18.47
CA ASN A 247 -13.12 -10.26 17.70
C ASN A 247 -12.94 -10.07 16.19
N ARG A 248 -12.79 -8.82 15.72
CA ARG A 248 -12.48 -8.55 14.32
C ARG A 248 -11.10 -9.08 13.93
N SER A 249 -10.11 -8.98 14.82
CA SER A 249 -8.78 -9.53 14.59
C SER A 249 -8.81 -11.05 14.42
N LYS A 250 -9.62 -11.75 15.25
CA LYS A 250 -9.89 -13.19 15.11
C LYS A 250 -10.47 -13.52 13.73
N ALA A 251 -11.54 -12.82 13.32
CA ALA A 251 -12.17 -13.03 12.03
C ALA A 251 -11.19 -12.77 10.85
N MET A 252 -10.30 -11.78 10.99
CA MET A 252 -9.26 -11.53 9.98
C MET A 252 -8.26 -12.69 9.91
N LEU A 253 -7.84 -13.27 11.03
CA LEU A 253 -6.97 -14.46 11.03
C LEU A 253 -7.64 -15.68 10.39
N GLU A 254 -8.95 -15.86 10.60
CA GLU A 254 -9.75 -16.89 9.91
C GLU A 254 -9.74 -16.67 8.39
N SER A 255 -9.94 -15.42 7.94
CA SER A 255 -9.95 -15.08 6.51
C SER A 255 -8.63 -15.38 5.79
N VAL A 256 -7.50 -15.36 6.50
CA VAL A 256 -6.18 -15.69 5.97
C VAL A 256 -5.80 -17.16 6.18
N ASN A 257 -6.76 -18.02 6.52
CA ASN A 257 -6.62 -19.47 6.75
C ASN A 257 -5.65 -19.83 7.90
N ILE A 258 -5.69 -19.11 9.01
CA ILE A 258 -5.06 -19.57 10.26
C ILE A 258 -5.98 -20.58 10.95
N ALA A 259 -5.48 -21.78 11.21
CA ALA A 259 -6.27 -22.89 11.74
C ALA A 259 -6.75 -22.68 13.19
N ASP A 260 -5.90 -22.10 14.05
CA ASP A 260 -6.27 -21.72 15.42
C ASP A 260 -6.02 -20.21 15.64
N PRO A 261 -6.97 -19.36 15.26
CA PRO A 261 -6.89 -17.91 15.45
C PRO A 261 -6.74 -17.52 16.92
N VAL A 262 -7.39 -18.23 17.84
CA VAL A 262 -7.40 -17.86 19.27
C VAL A 262 -6.02 -18.10 19.86
N GLN A 263 -5.39 -19.24 19.54
CA GLN A 263 -4.02 -19.49 19.95
C GLN A 263 -3.08 -18.43 19.36
N VAL A 264 -3.18 -18.15 18.05
CA VAL A 264 -2.30 -17.18 17.38
C VAL A 264 -2.43 -15.77 17.96
N LEU A 265 -3.63 -15.30 18.30
CA LEU A 265 -3.82 -13.99 18.94
C LEU A 265 -3.09 -13.88 20.29
N ASN A 266 -2.95 -14.99 21.02
CA ASN A 266 -2.25 -15.02 22.30
C ASN A 266 -0.74 -15.28 22.16
N SER A 267 -0.28 -15.64 20.97
CA SER A 267 1.13 -15.90 20.69
C SER A 267 1.91 -14.62 20.40
N TYR A 268 3.22 -14.71 20.56
CA TYR A 268 4.19 -13.69 20.16
C TYR A 268 4.77 -14.00 18.78
N PRO A 269 5.27 -12.99 18.02
CA PRO A 269 5.79 -13.21 16.66
C PRO A 269 6.81 -14.34 16.55
N PHE A 270 7.76 -14.44 17.49
CA PHE A 270 8.82 -15.44 17.49
C PHE A 270 8.34 -16.88 17.76
N GLU A 271 7.09 -17.07 18.18
CA GLU A 271 6.47 -18.38 18.40
C GLU A 271 5.81 -18.93 17.12
N LEU A 272 5.73 -18.12 16.07
CA LEU A 272 5.05 -18.45 14.83
C LEU A 272 6.04 -18.86 13.72
N SER A 273 5.63 -19.77 12.84
CA SER A 273 6.39 -20.04 11.61
C SER A 273 6.41 -18.83 10.68
N GLY A 274 7.41 -18.71 9.80
CA GLY A 274 7.49 -17.60 8.84
C GLY A 274 6.23 -17.45 7.96
N GLY A 275 5.63 -18.57 7.52
CA GLY A 275 4.36 -18.54 6.79
C GLY A 275 3.17 -18.05 7.62
N MET A 276 3.14 -18.35 8.94
CA MET A 276 2.13 -17.81 9.85
C MET A 276 2.35 -16.32 10.11
N GLN A 277 3.61 -15.89 10.33
CA GLN A 277 3.96 -14.47 10.47
C GLN A 277 3.53 -13.67 9.23
N GLN A 278 3.76 -14.21 8.03
CA GLN A 278 3.31 -13.58 6.79
C GLN A 278 1.79 -13.43 6.73
N ARG A 279 1.04 -14.48 7.07
CA ARG A 279 -0.43 -14.42 7.10
C ARG A 279 -0.95 -13.41 8.12
N VAL A 280 -0.33 -13.35 9.30
CA VAL A 280 -0.65 -12.34 10.32
C VAL A 280 -0.38 -10.92 9.79
N MET A 281 0.76 -10.69 9.15
CA MET A 281 1.09 -9.39 8.55
C MET A 281 0.09 -8.99 7.44
N ILE A 282 -0.34 -9.94 6.60
CA ILE A 282 -1.38 -9.70 5.59
C ILE A 282 -2.71 -9.35 6.25
N ALA A 283 -3.12 -10.10 7.28
CA ALA A 283 -4.33 -9.83 8.03
C ALA A 283 -4.29 -8.44 8.68
N MET A 284 -3.15 -8.04 9.25
CA MET A 284 -2.92 -6.69 9.79
C MET A 284 -3.04 -5.61 8.71
N ALA A 285 -2.38 -5.78 7.57
CA ALA A 285 -2.41 -4.81 6.48
C ALA A 285 -3.84 -4.61 5.92
N LEU A 286 -4.66 -5.66 5.95
CA LEU A 286 -6.02 -5.66 5.41
C LEU A 286 -7.10 -5.38 6.46
N ALA A 287 -6.74 -5.30 7.74
CA ALA A 287 -7.66 -5.12 8.87
C ALA A 287 -8.62 -3.93 8.71
N CYS A 288 -8.13 -2.81 8.19
CA CYS A 288 -8.90 -1.58 7.99
C CYS A 288 -9.49 -1.42 6.57
N ARG A 289 -9.44 -2.49 5.74
CA ARG A 289 -9.88 -2.50 4.34
C ARG A 289 -9.32 -1.31 3.54
N PRO A 290 -7.99 -1.29 3.30
CA PRO A 290 -7.34 -0.19 2.60
C PRO A 290 -7.82 -0.11 1.14
N TRP A 291 -7.80 1.09 0.57
CA TRP A 291 -8.10 1.23 -0.86
C TRP A 291 -6.89 0.93 -1.75
N LEU A 292 -5.69 1.11 -1.21
CA LEU A 292 -4.45 0.70 -1.85
C LEU A 292 -3.63 -0.18 -0.88
N LEU A 293 -3.33 -1.40 -1.32
CA LEU A 293 -2.40 -2.30 -0.67
C LEU A 293 -1.09 -2.31 -1.44
N ILE A 294 0.02 -1.98 -0.78
CA ILE A 294 1.36 -2.14 -1.33
C ILE A 294 1.91 -3.44 -0.79
N ALA A 295 2.27 -4.37 -1.67
CA ALA A 295 2.84 -5.65 -1.29
C ALA A 295 4.27 -5.73 -1.82
N ASP A 296 5.24 -5.46 -0.94
CA ASP A 296 6.65 -5.46 -1.30
C ASP A 296 7.27 -6.83 -1.06
N GLU A 297 7.49 -7.57 -2.14
CA GLU A 297 8.02 -8.93 -2.11
C GLU A 297 7.32 -9.84 -1.08
N PRO A 298 5.96 -9.91 -1.10
CA PRO A 298 5.15 -10.49 -0.03
C PRO A 298 5.27 -12.02 0.11
N THR A 299 6.09 -12.65 -0.71
CA THR A 299 6.30 -14.11 -0.70
C THR A 299 7.77 -14.48 -0.73
N THR A 300 8.67 -13.50 -0.58
CA THR A 300 10.11 -13.77 -0.50
C THR A 300 10.40 -14.62 0.75
N ALA A 301 11.34 -15.57 0.64
CA ALA A 301 11.71 -16.54 1.67
C ALA A 301 10.63 -17.58 2.06
N LEU A 302 9.54 -17.70 1.31
CA LEU A 302 8.52 -18.76 1.48
C LEU A 302 8.70 -19.88 0.45
N ASP A 303 8.21 -21.08 0.78
CA ASP A 303 8.13 -22.17 -0.20
C ASP A 303 7.08 -21.88 -1.29
N VAL A 304 7.22 -22.53 -2.44
CA VAL A 304 6.37 -22.30 -3.63
C VAL A 304 4.88 -22.55 -3.33
N THR A 305 4.55 -23.47 -2.42
CA THR A 305 3.16 -23.79 -2.09
C THR A 305 2.54 -22.68 -1.26
N ILE A 306 3.24 -22.22 -0.21
CA ILE A 306 2.79 -21.11 0.63
C ILE A 306 2.73 -19.82 -0.19
N GLN A 307 3.72 -19.56 -1.06
CA GLN A 307 3.69 -18.42 -1.97
C GLN A 307 2.39 -18.39 -2.81
N ALA A 308 2.03 -19.51 -3.45
CA ALA A 308 0.80 -19.58 -4.25
C ALA A 308 -0.46 -19.32 -3.40
N GLN A 309 -0.50 -19.84 -2.18
CA GLN A 309 -1.62 -19.60 -1.26
C GLN A 309 -1.73 -18.13 -0.84
N ILE A 310 -0.61 -17.46 -0.57
CA ILE A 310 -0.56 -16.05 -0.19
C ILE A 310 -0.99 -15.15 -1.35
N LEU A 311 -0.51 -15.40 -2.57
CA LEU A 311 -0.89 -14.65 -3.75
C LEU A 311 -2.39 -14.82 -4.07
N LYS A 312 -2.90 -16.04 -3.93
CA LYS A 312 -4.33 -16.32 -4.08
C LYS A 312 -5.16 -15.57 -3.04
N LEU A 313 -4.74 -15.59 -1.77
CA LEU A 313 -5.39 -14.85 -0.69
C LEU A 313 -5.45 -13.35 -1.00
N ILE A 314 -4.34 -12.73 -1.40
CA ILE A 314 -4.32 -11.30 -1.78
C ILE A 314 -5.31 -11.04 -2.92
N LYS A 315 -5.35 -11.91 -3.94
CA LYS A 315 -6.25 -11.77 -5.10
C LYS A 315 -7.73 -11.95 -4.73
N ASP A 316 -8.04 -12.91 -3.87
CA ASP A 316 -9.41 -13.15 -3.41
C ASP A 316 -9.90 -11.99 -2.53
N MET A 317 -9.07 -11.50 -1.62
CA MET A 317 -9.38 -10.32 -0.81
C MET A 317 -9.52 -9.05 -1.64
N GLN A 318 -8.66 -8.87 -2.65
CA GLN A 318 -8.74 -7.78 -3.63
C GLN A 318 -10.10 -7.76 -4.34
N ARG A 319 -10.60 -8.92 -4.75
CA ARG A 319 -11.91 -9.07 -5.41
C ARG A 319 -13.07 -8.79 -4.48
N GLU A 320 -12.98 -9.23 -3.23
CA GLU A 320 -14.04 -9.06 -2.23
C GLU A 320 -14.15 -7.59 -1.77
N THR A 321 -13.02 -6.93 -1.54
CA THR A 321 -12.96 -5.59 -0.94
C THR A 321 -12.88 -4.47 -1.97
N GLY A 322 -12.57 -4.78 -3.23
CA GLY A 322 -12.29 -3.79 -4.27
C GLY A 322 -10.98 -3.03 -4.07
N THR A 323 -10.13 -3.43 -3.12
CA THR A 323 -8.80 -2.84 -2.89
C THR A 323 -7.97 -2.87 -4.18
N SER A 324 -7.17 -1.84 -4.41
CA SER A 324 -6.19 -1.79 -5.49
C SER A 324 -4.85 -2.29 -4.94
N VAL A 325 -4.05 -2.99 -5.74
CA VAL A 325 -2.81 -3.61 -5.25
C VAL A 325 -1.63 -3.16 -6.09
N LEU A 326 -0.60 -2.63 -5.45
CA LEU A 326 0.75 -2.50 -6.01
C LEU A 326 1.56 -3.72 -5.57
N LEU A 327 1.76 -4.69 -6.46
CA LEU A 327 2.58 -5.86 -6.19
C LEU A 327 4.01 -5.63 -6.69
N ILE A 328 4.96 -5.51 -5.77
CA ILE A 328 6.38 -5.45 -6.10
C ILE A 328 6.97 -6.86 -5.99
N THR A 329 7.62 -7.30 -7.06
CA THR A 329 8.30 -8.60 -7.09
C THR A 329 9.39 -8.62 -8.13
N HIS A 330 10.41 -9.45 -7.97
CA HIS A 330 11.37 -9.76 -9.02
C HIS A 330 10.96 -11.00 -9.85
N ASN A 331 9.87 -11.70 -9.48
CA ASN A 331 9.42 -12.92 -10.14
C ASN A 331 8.32 -12.62 -11.17
N LEU A 332 8.66 -12.69 -12.45
CA LEU A 332 7.72 -12.49 -13.55
C LEU A 332 6.64 -13.58 -13.61
N GLY A 333 6.91 -14.81 -13.20
CA GLY A 333 5.88 -15.86 -13.13
C GLY A 333 4.73 -15.51 -12.18
N VAL A 334 5.04 -14.88 -11.04
CA VAL A 334 4.02 -14.36 -10.11
C VAL A 334 3.17 -13.29 -10.78
N VAL A 335 3.80 -12.38 -11.52
CA VAL A 335 3.11 -11.30 -12.23
C VAL A 335 2.16 -11.84 -13.30
N ALA A 336 2.60 -12.85 -14.06
CA ALA A 336 1.79 -13.48 -15.10
C ALA A 336 0.45 -14.02 -14.57
N GLU A 337 0.42 -14.50 -13.32
CA GLU A 337 -0.77 -15.09 -12.70
C GLU A 337 -1.67 -14.07 -11.98
N THR A 338 -1.06 -13.02 -11.41
CA THR A 338 -1.73 -12.15 -10.44
C THR A 338 -2.07 -10.76 -10.98
N CYS A 339 -1.24 -10.20 -11.86
CA CYS A 339 -1.33 -8.79 -12.26
C CYS A 339 -2.08 -8.60 -13.58
N TYR A 340 -2.84 -7.50 -13.68
CA TYR A 340 -3.49 -7.10 -14.94
C TYR A 340 -2.55 -6.26 -15.82
N ARG A 341 -1.74 -5.41 -15.18
CA ARG A 341 -0.72 -4.58 -15.81
C ARG A 341 0.58 -4.71 -15.05
N VAL A 342 1.69 -4.48 -15.76
CA VAL A 342 3.02 -4.50 -15.17
C VAL A 342 3.85 -3.33 -15.67
N GLY A 343 4.55 -2.69 -14.76
CA GLY A 343 5.67 -1.79 -15.03
C GLY A 343 6.99 -2.53 -14.81
N VAL A 344 7.88 -2.48 -15.79
CA VAL A 344 9.23 -3.05 -15.71
C VAL A 344 10.18 -1.91 -15.38
N MET A 345 10.95 -2.06 -14.30
CA MET A 345 11.86 -1.08 -13.75
C MET A 345 13.30 -1.53 -13.92
N TYR A 346 14.16 -0.60 -14.33
CA TYR A 346 15.59 -0.81 -14.45
C TYR A 346 16.34 0.42 -13.93
N ALA A 347 17.25 0.20 -12.98
CA ALA A 347 18.17 1.21 -12.45
C ALA A 347 17.48 2.57 -12.15
N GLY A 348 16.37 2.57 -11.42
CA GLY A 348 15.66 3.80 -11.02
C GLY A 348 14.67 4.36 -12.03
N VAL A 349 14.43 3.68 -13.16
CA VAL A 349 13.54 4.15 -14.24
C VAL A 349 12.54 3.05 -14.59
N VAL A 350 11.27 3.41 -14.79
CA VAL A 350 10.26 2.51 -15.38
C VAL A 350 10.46 2.51 -16.89
N VAL A 351 11.01 1.42 -17.43
CA VAL A 351 11.43 1.33 -18.83
C VAL A 351 10.32 0.85 -19.76
N GLU A 352 9.31 0.16 -19.24
CA GLU A 352 8.18 -0.33 -20.01
C GLU A 352 6.96 -0.51 -19.10
N THR A 353 5.76 -0.23 -19.60
CA THR A 353 4.50 -0.47 -18.88
C THR A 353 3.43 -0.92 -19.86
N ALA A 354 2.80 -2.07 -19.60
CA ALA A 354 1.71 -2.55 -20.43
C ALA A 354 0.75 -3.49 -19.67
N ALA A 355 -0.28 -3.98 -20.37
CA ALA A 355 -1.02 -5.15 -19.90
C ALA A 355 -0.07 -6.35 -19.76
N THR A 356 -0.29 -7.18 -18.75
CA THR A 356 0.58 -8.33 -18.47
C THR A 356 0.68 -9.24 -19.69
N SER A 357 -0.43 -9.51 -20.39
CA SER A 357 -0.42 -10.31 -21.62
C SER A 357 0.50 -9.77 -22.71
N ASP A 358 0.57 -8.44 -22.86
CA ASP A 358 1.36 -7.80 -23.91
C ASP A 358 2.84 -7.82 -23.59
N ILE A 359 3.21 -7.68 -22.31
CA ILE A 359 4.60 -7.77 -21.84
C ILE A 359 5.17 -9.17 -22.07
N PHE A 360 4.38 -10.23 -21.88
CA PHE A 360 4.84 -11.59 -22.12
C PHE A 360 4.83 -11.98 -23.60
N ARG A 361 3.88 -11.46 -24.38
CA ARG A 361 3.72 -11.82 -25.80
C ARG A 361 4.61 -10.99 -26.72
N ALA A 362 4.74 -9.70 -26.47
CA ALA A 362 5.42 -8.75 -27.34
C ALA A 362 6.15 -7.65 -26.54
N PRO A 363 7.14 -8.01 -25.69
CA PRO A 363 7.92 -7.04 -24.94
C PRO A 363 8.71 -6.11 -25.89
N LEU A 364 8.68 -4.81 -25.62
CA LEU A 364 9.27 -3.78 -26.47
C LEU A 364 10.70 -3.42 -26.06
N HIS A 365 10.96 -3.16 -24.78
CA HIS A 365 12.26 -2.72 -24.32
C HIS A 365 13.26 -3.89 -24.33
N PRO A 366 14.51 -3.71 -24.82
CA PRO A 366 15.48 -4.81 -24.91
C PRO A 366 15.77 -5.48 -23.56
N TYR A 367 15.71 -4.72 -22.46
CA TYR A 367 15.77 -5.26 -21.09
C TYR A 367 14.59 -6.21 -20.79
N THR A 368 13.35 -5.78 -21.05
CA THR A 368 12.14 -6.60 -20.83
C THR A 368 12.18 -7.86 -21.69
N GLN A 369 12.62 -7.74 -22.95
CA GLN A 369 12.83 -8.90 -23.82
C GLN A 369 13.81 -9.90 -23.22
N GLY A 370 14.94 -9.41 -22.70
CA GLY A 370 15.92 -10.22 -21.98
C GLY A 370 15.31 -10.92 -20.76
N LEU A 371 14.56 -10.18 -19.92
CA LEU A 371 13.91 -10.75 -18.73
C LEU A 371 12.95 -11.89 -19.09
N ILE A 372 12.10 -11.70 -20.10
CA ILE A 372 11.14 -12.74 -20.55
C ILE A 372 11.86 -13.97 -21.10
N ARG A 373 12.94 -13.78 -21.88
CA ARG A 373 13.75 -14.89 -22.43
C ARG A 373 14.54 -15.64 -21.37
N SER A 374 14.77 -15.04 -20.20
CA SER A 374 15.38 -15.70 -19.04
C SER A 374 14.39 -16.55 -18.24
N ILE A 375 13.07 -16.50 -18.51
CA ILE A 375 12.06 -17.27 -17.78
C ILE A 375 11.95 -18.70 -18.35
N PRO A 376 12.14 -19.75 -17.52
CA PRO A 376 11.92 -21.13 -17.94
C PRO A 376 10.48 -21.36 -18.40
N GLY A 377 10.29 -21.90 -19.61
CA GLY A 377 8.99 -22.30 -20.14
C GLY A 377 8.12 -21.18 -20.73
N ALA A 378 8.58 -19.93 -20.73
CA ALA A 378 7.92 -18.83 -21.44
C ALA A 378 8.10 -18.92 -22.97
N ILE A 379 9.15 -19.60 -23.41
CA ILE A 379 9.49 -19.87 -24.81
C ILE A 379 9.82 -21.37 -24.90
N ASP A 380 9.51 -21.99 -26.04
CA ASP A 380 9.67 -23.42 -26.37
C ASP A 380 10.82 -24.13 -25.63
N ARG A 381 10.58 -25.33 -25.10
CA ARG A 381 11.48 -26.06 -24.18
C ARG A 381 12.85 -26.39 -24.77
N SER A 382 13.03 -26.20 -26.08
CA SER A 382 14.27 -26.43 -26.83
C SER A 382 15.19 -25.21 -26.94
N VAL A 383 14.83 -24.05 -26.39
CA VAL A 383 15.63 -22.82 -26.51
C VAL A 383 16.57 -22.66 -25.31
N HIS A 384 17.85 -22.36 -25.58
CA HIS A 384 18.81 -21.97 -24.55
C HIS A 384 18.34 -20.69 -23.86
N LEU A 385 18.19 -20.72 -22.53
CA LEU A 385 17.85 -19.53 -21.74
C LEU A 385 18.91 -18.44 -21.96
N GLU A 386 18.48 -17.26 -22.40
CA GLU A 386 19.36 -16.12 -22.55
C GLU A 386 19.61 -15.49 -21.17
N VAL A 387 20.87 -15.26 -20.84
CA VAL A 387 21.27 -14.51 -19.65
C VAL A 387 21.55 -13.07 -20.06
N ILE A 388 20.91 -12.11 -19.41
CA ILE A 388 21.22 -10.70 -19.62
C ILE A 388 22.66 -10.45 -19.16
N LYS A 389 23.54 -10.10 -20.09
CA LYS A 389 24.97 -9.90 -19.81
C LYS A 389 25.20 -8.74 -18.84
N GLY A 390 26.27 -8.85 -18.04
CA GLY A 390 26.69 -7.82 -17.07
C GLY A 390 25.83 -7.76 -15.81
N THR A 391 26.12 -6.81 -14.93
CA THR A 391 25.40 -6.56 -13.67
C THR A 391 24.57 -5.29 -13.76
N VAL A 392 23.64 -5.06 -12.81
CA VAL A 392 23.02 -3.73 -12.65
C VAL A 392 24.14 -2.69 -12.46
N PRO A 393 24.09 -1.53 -13.14
CA PRO A 393 25.10 -0.48 -12.96
C PRO A 393 25.10 0.05 -11.54
N ASP A 394 26.25 0.57 -11.11
CA ASP A 394 26.31 1.38 -9.90
C ASP A 394 25.45 2.64 -10.09
N LEU A 395 24.61 2.92 -9.09
CA LEU A 395 23.70 4.06 -9.09
C LEU A 395 24.37 5.33 -8.55
N ILE A 396 25.62 5.28 -8.07
CA ILE A 396 26.42 6.49 -7.79
C ILE A 396 26.80 7.19 -9.11
N HIS A 397 27.21 6.41 -10.10
CA HIS A 397 27.61 6.89 -11.42
C HIS A 397 26.85 6.13 -12.52
N PRO A 398 25.52 6.35 -12.63
CA PRO A 398 24.72 5.62 -13.59
C PRO A 398 25.15 5.98 -15.02
N PRO A 399 25.04 5.05 -15.99
CA PRO A 399 25.33 5.32 -17.39
C PRO A 399 24.50 6.50 -17.90
N SER A 400 25.14 7.39 -18.66
CA SER A 400 24.47 8.52 -19.31
C SER A 400 23.44 8.07 -20.34
N GLY A 401 22.51 8.97 -20.69
CA GLY A 401 21.44 8.69 -21.63
C GLY A 401 20.49 7.58 -21.15
N CYS A 402 20.40 6.49 -21.93
CA CYS A 402 19.67 5.29 -21.53
C CYS A 402 20.52 4.47 -20.54
N ARG A 403 20.06 4.29 -19.30
CA ARG A 403 20.79 3.53 -18.27
C ARG A 403 21.10 2.07 -18.66
N PHE A 404 20.34 1.48 -19.58
CA PHE A 404 20.53 0.11 -20.06
C PHE A 404 21.49 -0.01 -21.25
N HIS A 405 21.91 1.09 -21.89
CA HIS A 405 22.71 1.04 -23.12
C HIS A 405 24.00 0.18 -23.02
N PRO A 406 24.72 0.08 -21.88
CA PRO A 406 25.93 -0.75 -21.82
C PRO A 406 25.65 -2.26 -21.89
N ARG A 407 24.43 -2.69 -21.58
CA ARG A 407 23.97 -4.09 -21.60
C ARG A 407 23.04 -4.38 -22.78
N CYS A 408 22.61 -3.35 -23.50
CA CYS A 408 21.61 -3.46 -24.55
C CYS A 408 22.23 -4.03 -25.85
N PRO A 409 21.72 -5.14 -26.40
CA PRO A 409 22.21 -5.68 -27.67
C PRO A 409 21.84 -4.80 -28.88
N GLN A 410 20.92 -3.85 -28.69
CA GLN A 410 20.42 -2.92 -29.71
C GLN A 410 20.81 -1.46 -29.38
N ALA A 411 21.89 -1.27 -28.61
CA ALA A 411 22.37 0.07 -28.28
C ALA A 411 22.76 0.86 -29.55
N MET A 412 22.30 2.10 -29.63
CA MET A 412 22.68 3.07 -30.67
C MET A 412 23.55 4.15 -30.05
N GLU A 413 24.29 4.91 -30.86
CA GLU A 413 25.13 6.01 -30.37
C GLU A 413 24.35 7.03 -29.53
N ARG A 414 23.15 7.42 -29.97
CA ARG A 414 22.24 8.31 -29.23
C ARG A 414 21.91 7.79 -27.81
N CYS A 415 21.88 6.48 -27.61
CA CYS A 415 21.55 5.87 -26.31
C CYS A 415 22.58 6.20 -25.22
N SER A 416 23.83 6.53 -25.57
CA SER A 416 24.88 6.78 -24.58
C SER A 416 24.85 8.19 -24.01
N TRP A 417 24.19 9.15 -24.67
CA TRP A 417 24.20 10.56 -24.25
C TRP A 417 22.82 11.20 -24.14
N GLU A 418 21.78 10.61 -24.73
CA GLU A 418 20.41 11.14 -24.61
C GLU A 418 19.50 10.17 -23.85
N LYS A 419 18.75 10.68 -22.87
CA LYS A 419 17.75 9.89 -22.14
C LYS A 419 16.53 9.66 -23.04
N PRO A 420 16.08 8.42 -23.25
CA PRO A 420 14.88 8.16 -24.04
C PRO A 420 13.65 8.77 -23.35
N ARG A 421 12.71 9.25 -24.15
CA ARG A 421 11.41 9.70 -23.65
C ARG A 421 10.46 8.51 -23.57
N LYS A 422 9.49 8.59 -22.66
CA LYS A 422 8.39 7.64 -22.61
C LYS A 422 7.48 7.88 -23.82
N VAL A 423 7.21 6.81 -24.57
CA VAL A 423 6.33 6.83 -25.74
C VAL A 423 5.31 5.71 -25.64
N GLU A 424 4.06 6.00 -26.00
CA GLU A 424 3.01 4.99 -26.11
C GLU A 424 3.02 4.42 -27.53
N VAL A 425 3.46 3.17 -27.66
CA VAL A 425 3.60 2.51 -28.98
C VAL A 425 2.27 1.91 -29.44
N ARG A 426 1.45 1.49 -28.47
CA ARG A 426 0.09 0.99 -28.66
C ARG A 426 -0.75 1.42 -27.46
N PRO A 427 -2.11 1.45 -27.56
CA PRO A 427 -2.95 1.84 -26.44
C PRO A 427 -2.64 1.06 -25.16
N GLY A 428 -2.19 1.77 -24.13
CA GLY A 428 -1.81 1.21 -22.83
C GLY A 428 -0.45 0.51 -22.79
N HIS A 429 0.37 0.57 -23.84
CA HIS A 429 1.72 -0.01 -23.92
C HIS A 429 2.75 1.10 -24.13
N GLU A 430 3.35 1.52 -23.02
CA GLU A 430 4.34 2.58 -22.95
C GLU A 430 5.76 2.00 -22.83
N VAL A 431 6.73 2.63 -23.48
CA VAL A 431 8.14 2.23 -23.43
C VAL A 431 9.05 3.46 -23.39
N CYS A 432 10.14 3.36 -22.65
CA CYS A 432 11.18 4.38 -22.56
C CYS A 432 12.42 3.92 -23.35
N CYS A 433 12.35 3.99 -24.69
CA CYS A 433 13.42 3.51 -25.58
C CYS A 433 13.48 4.28 -26.91
N HIS A 434 14.69 4.64 -27.34
CA HIS A 434 14.94 5.35 -28.60
C HIS A 434 14.53 4.56 -29.85
N LEU A 435 14.37 3.23 -29.76
CA LEU A 435 13.87 2.41 -30.86
C LEU A 435 12.44 2.77 -31.29
N TYR A 436 11.66 3.39 -30.39
CA TYR A 436 10.27 3.74 -30.62
C TYR A 436 10.00 5.24 -30.51
N GLY A 437 11.00 6.04 -30.10
CA GLY A 437 10.86 7.48 -29.85
C GLY A 437 11.84 8.31 -30.69
N GLY A 438 11.43 8.64 -31.92
CA GLY A 438 12.14 9.60 -32.78
C GLY A 438 11.40 9.84 -34.09
N GLU A 439 11.42 11.09 -34.58
CA GLU A 439 11.02 11.45 -35.95
C GLU A 439 11.75 10.50 -36.94
N GLY A 440 10.99 9.64 -37.62
CA GLY A 440 11.55 8.60 -38.51
C GLY A 440 10.95 7.20 -38.38
N THR A 441 9.86 6.99 -37.63
CA THR A 441 9.10 5.72 -37.66
C THR A 441 8.24 5.56 -38.91
N ASP A 442 8.75 5.95 -40.08
CA ASP A 442 8.31 5.43 -41.37
C ASP A 442 9.26 4.27 -41.71
N GLY A 443 8.83 3.04 -41.44
CA GLY A 443 9.47 1.84 -41.97
C GLY A 443 10.21 0.98 -40.95
N ARG A 444 9.45 0.27 -40.11
CA ARG A 444 9.68 -1.17 -39.88
C ARG A 444 8.36 -1.91 -39.76
#